data_AF-A0A538ANU1-F1
#
_entry.id   AF-A0A538ANU1-F1
#
_cell.length_a   1.000
_cell.length_b   1.000
_cell.length_c   1.000
_cell.angle_alpha   90.00
_cell.angle_beta   90.00
_cell.angle_gamma   90.00
#
_symmetry.space_group_name_H-M   'P 1'
#
loop_
_entity.id
_entity.type
_entity.pdbx_description
1 polymer ?
#
loop_
_entity_poly.entity_id
_entity_poly.type
_entity_poly.pdbx_seq_one_letter_code
_entity_poly.pdbx_strand_id
1 'polypeptide(L)' 'MTGHVYPHGADRPRIDPTAFIAPGARIVGEVTIGPRASIWFN' A
#
# COMPACT_ATOMS: atom_id res chain seq x y z
N MET A 1 2.22 -2.72 12.44
CA MET A 1 0.96 -3.02 11.72
C MET A 1 1.08 -2.47 10.31
N THR A 2 2.09 -2.91 9.57
CA THR A 2 2.53 -2.22 8.37
C THR A 2 2.76 -3.26 7.29
N GLY A 3 1.92 -3.23 6.25
CA GLY A 3 2.30 -3.84 4.99
C GLY A 3 3.57 -3.18 4.45
N HIS A 4 4.26 -3.90 3.59
CA HIS A 4 5.49 -3.44 3.00
C HIS A 4 5.21 -2.64 1.73
N VAL A 5 5.73 -1.42 1.67
CA VAL A 5 5.56 -0.49 0.54
C VAL A 5 6.90 -0.34 -0.16
N TYR A 6 6.93 -0.64 -1.46
CA TYR A 6 8.15 -0.65 -2.25
C TYR A 6 8.03 0.24 -3.49
N PRO A 7 9.03 1.09 -3.76
CA PRO A 7 9.14 1.75 -5.06
C PRO A 7 9.46 0.75 -6.18
N HIS A 8 9.14 1.11 -7.43
CA HIS A 8 9.59 0.38 -8.62
C HIS A 8 10.07 1.39 -9.67
N GLY A 9 11.38 1.45 -9.91
CA GLY A 9 11.97 2.48 -10.76
C GLY A 9 11.68 3.89 -10.24
N ALA A 10 11.09 4.73 -11.10
CA ALA A 10 10.64 6.08 -10.75
C ALA A 10 9.32 6.09 -9.94
N ASP A 11 8.58 4.98 -9.94
CA ASP A 11 7.23 4.95 -9.39
C ASP A 11 7.22 4.83 -7.87
N ARG A 12 6.27 5.51 -7.25
CA ARG A 12 6.06 5.55 -5.80
C ARG A 12 4.58 5.29 -5.49
N PRO A 13 4.26 4.33 -4.61
CA PRO A 13 2.89 4.16 -4.15
C PRO A 13 2.37 5.42 -3.45
N ARG A 14 1.13 5.78 -3.75
CA ARG A 14 0.37 6.84 -3.08
C ARG A 14 -0.69 6.19 -2.22
N ILE A 15 -0.58 6.32 -0.90
CA ILE A 15 -1.47 5.66 0.05
C ILE A 15 -2.13 6.74 0.90
N ASP A 16 -3.46 6.78 0.88
CA ASP A 16 -4.22 7.62 1.78
C ASP A 16 -3.98 7.20 3.24
N PRO A 17 -3.77 8.14 4.19
CA PRO A 17 -3.47 7.80 5.58
C PRO A 17 -4.62 7.06 6.30
N THR A 18 -5.83 7.09 5.76
CA THR A 18 -6.99 6.36 6.30
C THR A 18 -7.09 4.93 5.78
N ALA A 19 -6.22 4.51 4.86
CA ALA A 19 -6.21 3.16 4.34
C ALA A 19 -5.65 2.16 5.37
N PHE A 20 -6.26 0.99 5.45
CA PHE A 20 -5.76 -0.12 6.25
C PHE A 20 -4.93 -1.05 5.37
N ILE A 21 -3.66 -1.27 5.74
CA ILE A 21 -2.78 -2.23 5.09
C ILE A 21 -2.39 -3.30 6.12
N ALA A 22 -2.91 -4.52 5.92
CA ALA A 22 -2.61 -5.63 6.79
C ALA A 22 -1.10 -5.93 6.85
N PRO A 23 -0.57 -6.35 8.02
CA PRO A 23 0.79 -6.88 8.11
C PRO A 23 1.03 -8.00 7.10
N GLY A 24 2.19 -7.98 6.41
CA GLY A 24 2.55 -8.99 5.42
C GLY A 24 2.07 -8.71 3.99
N ALA A 25 1.11 -7.81 3.79
CA ALA A 25 0.74 -7.32 2.45
C ALA A 25 1.92 -6.57 1.81
N ARG A 26 2.00 -6.57 0.47
CA ARG A 26 3.06 -5.91 -0.31
C ARG A 26 2.46 -5.00 -1.37
N ILE A 27 2.83 -3.72 -1.36
CA ILE A 27 2.40 -2.70 -2.34
C ILE A 27 3.64 -2.25 -3.11
N VAL A 28 3.63 -2.37 -4.45
CA VAL A 28 4.82 -2.16 -5.29
C VAL A 28 4.50 -1.30 -6.51
N GLY A 29 5.27 -0.24 -6.73
CA GLY A 29 5.25 0.55 -7.98
C GLY A 29 4.18 1.66 -8.07
N GLU A 30 3.66 1.91 -9.27
CA GLU A 30 2.66 2.95 -9.53
C GLU A 30 1.28 2.46 -9.05
N VAL A 31 1.01 2.68 -7.76
CA VAL A 31 -0.23 2.25 -7.11
C VAL A 31 -0.82 3.42 -6.36
N THR A 32 -2.13 3.61 -6.49
CA THR A 32 -2.90 4.57 -5.69
C THR A 32 -3.93 3.84 -4.84
N ILE A 33 -3.84 4.00 -3.52
CA ILE A 33 -4.80 3.47 -2.55
C ILE A 33 -5.60 4.64 -1.98
N GLY A 34 -6.90 4.65 -2.29
CA GLY A 34 -7.82 5.71 -1.87
C GLY A 34 -8.23 5.65 -0.39
N PRO A 35 -8.97 6.67 0.08
CA PRO A 35 -9.39 6.78 1.47
C PRO A 35 -10.27 5.62 1.90
N ARG A 36 -10.02 5.12 3.12
CA ARG A 36 -10.75 4.01 3.78
C ARG A 36 -10.73 2.68 3.02
N ALA A 37 -9.82 2.51 2.06
CA ALA A 37 -9.57 1.22 1.42
C ALA A 37 -8.90 0.25 2.42
N SER A 38 -9.08 -1.06 2.19
CA SER A 38 -8.51 -2.11 3.05
C SER A 38 -7.86 -3.20 2.22
N ILE A 39 -6.57 -3.46 2.46
CA ILE A 39 -5.81 -4.57 1.89
C ILE A 39 -5.56 -5.59 3.00
N TRP A 40 -6.02 -6.82 2.77
CA TRP A 40 -6.02 -7.89 3.76
C TRP A 40 -4.89 -8.90 3.54
N PHE A 41 -4.82 -9.88 4.43
CA PHE A 41 -3.77 -10.91 4.47
C PHE A 41 -3.69 -11.72 3.17
N ASN A 42 -2.47 -12.18 2.88
CA ASN A 42 -2.12 -13.22 1.91
C ASN A 42 -1.73 -14.46 2.71
#